data_AF-A0A635R7Z6-F1
#
_entry.id   AF-A0A635R7Z6-F1
#
_cell.length_a   1.000
_cell.length_b   1.000
_cell.length_c   1.000
_cell.angle_alpha   90.00
_cell.angle_beta   90.00
_cell.angle_gamma   90.00
#
_symmetry.space_group_name_H-M   'P 1'
#
loop_
_entity.id
_entity.type
_entity.pdbx_description
1 polymer ?
#
loop_
_entity_poly.entity_id
_entity_poly.type
_entity_poly.pdbx_seq_one_letter_code
_entity_poly.pdbx_strand_id
1 'polypeptide(L)'
;MAKIYIVEKRAGNVLSYYEEGKPEKVKTLKLDGYEVKSLRKGVKITFKGLVRAGNLHIVKTDGTMVALAPVSAAKTTAGRGCYGSSRKI
;
A
#
# COMPACT_ATOMS: atom_id res chain seq x y z
N MET A 1 15.08 -9.69 -7.00
CA MET A 1 15.25 -8.77 -5.86
C MET A 1 14.18 -7.68 -5.96
N ALA A 2 13.35 -7.49 -4.92
CA ALA A 2 12.32 -6.46 -4.95
C ALA A 2 12.98 -5.07 -4.84
N LYS A 3 12.62 -4.15 -5.73
CA LYS A 3 13.15 -2.78 -5.68
C LYS A 3 12.57 -2.05 -4.47
N ILE A 4 13.45 -1.43 -3.69
CA ILE A 4 13.08 -0.53 -2.60
C ILE A 4 13.01 0.88 -3.16
N TYR A 5 11.95 1.58 -2.79
CA TYR A 5 11.74 2.98 -3.09
C TYR A 5 11.58 3.76 -1.80
N ILE A 6 11.92 5.03 -1.81
CA ILE A 6 11.79 5.93 -0.67
C ILE A 6 10.82 7.04 -1.04
N VAL A 7 9.87 7.31 -0.14
CA VAL A 7 8.93 8.41 -0.30
C VAL A 7 9.65 9.73 -0.09
N GLU A 8 9.57 10.61 -1.08
CA GLU A 8 10.11 11.96 -0.98
C GLU A 8 9.07 12.93 -0.40
N LYS A 9 7.87 12.91 -0.97
CA LYS A 9 6.79 13.84 -0.61
C LYS A 9 5.44 13.21 -0.95
N ARG A 10 4.42 13.63 -0.22
CA ARG A 10 3.02 13.37 -0.56
C ARG A 10 2.27 14.69 -0.66
N ALA A 11 1.55 14.87 -1.76
CA ALA A 11 0.66 16.00 -1.99
C ALA A 11 -0.76 15.46 -2.24
N GLY A 12 -1.59 15.46 -1.21
CA GLY A 12 -2.93 14.86 -1.26
C GLY A 12 -2.87 13.37 -1.60
N ASN A 13 -3.41 13.00 -2.76
CA ASN A 13 -3.44 11.64 -3.31
C ASN A 13 -2.25 11.32 -4.22
N VAL A 14 -1.31 12.25 -4.41
CA VAL A 14 -0.13 12.03 -5.24
C VAL A 14 1.08 11.76 -4.36
N LEU A 15 1.78 10.66 -4.63
CA LEU A 15 2.99 10.23 -3.96
C LEU A 15 4.19 10.44 -4.86
N SER A 16 5.16 11.22 -4.41
CA SER A 16 6.50 11.33 -5.01
C SER A 16 7.45 10.37 -4.30
N TYR A 17 8.12 9.52 -5.05
CA TYR A 17 9.04 8.51 -4.54
C TYR A 17 10.21 8.30 -5.50
N TYR A 18 11.36 7.90 -4.98
CA TYR A 18 12.57 7.60 -5.76
C TYR A 18 13.10 6.20 -5.44
N GLU A 19 13.89 5.61 -6.33
CA GLU A 19 14.53 4.31 -6.09
C GLU A 19 15.68 4.49 -5.08
N GLU A 20 15.81 3.59 -4.10
CA GLU A 20 16.92 3.65 -3.13
C GLU A 20 18.27 3.61 -3.88
N GLY A 21 19.11 4.61 -3.64
CA GLY A 21 20.37 4.82 -4.38
C GLY A 21 20.28 5.71 -5.63
N LYS A 22 19.08 6.18 -6.03
CA LYS A 22 18.88 7.10 -7.16
C LYS A 22 17.91 8.24 -6.81
N PRO A 23 18.29 9.16 -5.90
CA PRO A 23 17.42 10.26 -5.46
C PRO A 23 17.03 11.22 -6.58
N GLU A 24 17.83 11.31 -7.65
CA GLU A 24 17.58 12.21 -8.79
C GLU A 24 16.37 11.78 -9.66
N LYS A 25 15.97 10.50 -9.59
CA LYS A 25 14.88 9.95 -10.42
C LYS A 25 13.59 9.83 -9.63
N VAL A 26 13.04 10.98 -9.26
CA VAL A 26 11.72 11.06 -8.59
C VAL A 26 10.62 10.66 -9.57
N LYS A 27 9.73 9.78 -9.11
CA LYS A 27 8.54 9.34 -9.81
C LYS A 27 7.30 9.69 -9.00
N THR A 28 6.19 9.89 -9.70
CA THR A 28 4.90 10.18 -9.09
C THR A 28 3.91 9.04 -9.30
N LEU A 29 3.14 8.70 -8.27
CA LEU A 29 2.06 7.72 -8.33
C LEU A 29 0.79 8.29 -7.73
N LYS A 30 -0.34 8.09 -8.41
CA LYS A 30 -1.67 8.40 -7.89
C LYS A 30 -2.14 7.29 -6.96
N LEU A 31 -2.63 7.67 -5.79
CA LEU A 31 -3.09 6.80 -4.70
C LEU A 31 -4.60 6.93 -4.48
N ASP A 32 -5.35 7.23 -5.54
CA ASP A 32 -6.80 7.42 -5.46
C ASP A 32 -7.49 6.19 -4.88
N GLY A 33 -8.30 6.42 -3.84
CA GLY A 33 -9.00 5.34 -3.15
C GLY A 33 -8.15 4.54 -2.16
N TYR A 34 -6.93 4.99 -1.80
CA TYR A 34 -6.08 4.37 -0.77
C TYR A 34 -5.79 5.25 0.45
N GLU A 35 -5.61 4.62 1.61
CA GLU A 35 -5.28 5.30 2.85
C GLU A 35 -3.79 5.65 2.89
N VAL A 36 -3.49 6.94 2.74
CA VAL A 36 -2.13 7.46 2.54
C VAL A 36 -1.48 8.07 3.79
N LYS A 37 -2.11 7.97 4.96
CA LYS A 37 -1.64 8.58 6.22
C LYS A 37 -0.24 8.10 6.63
N SER A 38 0.06 6.84 6.30
CA SER A 38 1.33 6.17 6.61
C SER A 38 2.47 6.50 5.63
N LEU A 39 2.16 7.15 4.50
CA LEU A 39 3.14 7.48 3.45
C LEU A 39 3.72 8.88 3.70
N ARG A 40 4.70 8.91 4.61
CA ARG A 40 5.46 10.12 4.97
C ARG A 40 6.82 10.13 4.28
N LYS A 41 7.45 11.30 4.21
CA LYS A 41 8.83 11.44 3.71
C LYS A 41 9.78 10.50 4.45
N GLY A 42 10.65 9.80 3.72
CA GLY A 42 11.62 8.84 4.24
C GLY A 42 11.08 7.42 4.44
N VAL A 43 9.78 7.18 4.27
CA VAL A 43 9.21 5.84 4.37
C VAL A 43 9.68 4.97 3.21
N LYS A 44 10.16 3.76 3.51
CA LYS A 44 10.52 2.76 2.52
C LYS A 44 9.26 2.06 2.02
N ILE A 45 9.15 1.94 0.70
CA ILE A 45 8.05 1.25 0.03
C ILE A 45 8.59 0.29 -1.02
N THR A 46 7.79 -0.71 -1.37
CA THR A 46 8.07 -1.63 -2.46
C THR A 46 6.79 -1.94 -3.22
N PHE A 47 6.92 -2.39 -4.46
CA PHE A 47 5.79 -2.78 -5.29
C PHE A 47 5.88 -4.28 -5.55
N LYS A 48 4.85 -5.03 -5.14
CA LYS A 48 4.73 -6.45 -5.50
C LYS A 48 4.07 -6.55 -6.88
N GLY A 49 4.90 -6.62 -7.93
CA GLY A 49 4.46 -6.71 -9.32
C GLY A 49 4.43 -5.34 -10.00
N LEU A 50 3.29 -4.99 -10.61
CA LEU A 50 3.15 -3.72 -11.34
C LEU A 50 3.17 -2.52 -10.39
N VAL A 51 3.74 -1.41 -10.86
CA VAL A 51 3.79 -0.13 -10.14
C VAL A 51 2.39 0.50 -10.10
N ARG A 52 1.61 0.13 -9.08
CA ARG A 52 0.24 0.58 -8.83
C ARG A 52 -0.01 0.70 -7.33
N ALA A 53 -0.95 1.56 -6.94
CA ALA A 53 -1.31 1.77 -5.53
C ALA A 53 -1.72 0.46 -4.83
N GLY A 54 -2.49 -0.42 -5.49
CA GLY A 54 -2.91 -1.71 -4.93
C GLY A 54 -1.80 -2.73 -4.71
N ASN A 55 -0.64 -2.54 -5.35
CA ASN A 55 0.54 -3.38 -5.18
C ASN A 55 1.59 -2.72 -4.27
N LEU A 56 1.31 -1.53 -3.75
CA LEU A 56 2.21 -0.78 -2.89
C LEU A 56 2.23 -1.41 -1.50
N HIS A 57 3.43 -1.72 -1.03
CA HIS A 57 3.68 -2.22 0.30
C HIS A 57 4.64 -1.28 1.02
N ILE A 58 4.31 -0.91 2.24
CA ILE A 58 5.17 -0.14 3.13
C ILE A 58 6.10 -1.11 3.83
N VAL A 59 7.40 -0.86 3.74
CA VAL A 59 8.43 -1.63 4.43
C VAL A 59 8.71 -0.95 5.77
N LYS A 60 8.37 -1.64 6.85
CA LYS A 60 8.63 -1.18 8.22
C LYS A 60 10.08 -1.45 8.61
N THR A 61 10.50 -0.84 9.71
CA THR A 61 11.85 -0.98 10.28
C THR A 61 12.17 -2.40 10.76
N ASP A 62 11.14 -3.18 11.10
CA ASP A 62 11.22 -4.60 11.47
C ASP A 62 11.31 -5.54 10.25
N GLY A 63 11.35 -4.99 9.04
CA GLY A 63 11.37 -5.75 7.78
C GLY A 63 9.99 -6.25 7.33
N THR A 64 8.93 -5.98 8.10
CA THR A 64 7.58 -6.37 7.70
C THR A 64 7.06 -5.50 6.56
N MET A 65 6.28 -6.11 5.67
CA MET A 65 5.69 -5.45 4.51
C MET A 65 4.17 -5.35 4.69
N VAL A 66 3.65 -4.13 4.78
CA VAL A 66 2.22 -3.88 4.95
C VAL A 66 1.64 -3.30 3.67
N ALA A 67 0.65 -3.99 3.10
CA ALA A 67 -0.06 -3.49 1.93
C ALA A 67 -0.83 -2.20 2.25
N LEU A 68 -0.91 -1.29 1.27
CA LEU A 68 -1.68 -0.06 1.42
C LEU A 68 -3.18 -0.40 1.49
N ALA A 69 -3.85 0.02 2.56
CA ALA A 69 -5.29 -0.21 2.71
C ALA A 69 -6.08 0.70 1.75
N PRO A 70 -7.15 0.22 1.07
CA PRO A 70 -8.04 1.10 0.35
C PRO A 70 -8.88 1.95 1.32
N VAL A 71 -9.19 3.22 0.99
CA VAL A 71 -10.02 4.13 1.82
C VAL A 71 -11.39 3.54 2.15
N SER A 72 -11.91 2.67 1.27
CA SER A 72 -13.18 1.98 1.47
C SER A 72 -13.11 0.74 2.39
N ALA A 73 -11.91 0.32 2.83
CA ALA A 73 -11.76 -0.85 3.71
C ALA A 73 -12.22 -0.63 5.16
N ALA A 74 -12.80 0.53 5.50
CA ALA A 74 -13.41 0.75 6.81
C ALA A 74 -14.73 -0.03 7.03
N LYS A 75 -15.24 -0.78 6.05
CA LYS A 75 -16.36 -1.72 6.27
C LYS A 75 -16.24 -3.01 5.45
N THR A 76 -15.33 -3.88 5.85
CA THR A 76 -15.59 -5.34 5.81
C THR A 76 -14.81 -6.01 6.94
N THR A 77 -15.15 -5.64 8.18
CA THR A 77 -15.00 -6.59 9.29
C THR A 77 -15.77 -7.85 8.91
N ALA A 78 -15.02 -8.90 8.58
CA ALA A 78 -15.37 -10.30 8.77
C ALA A 78 -16.86 -10.65 8.69
N GLY A 79 -17.44 -10.58 7.49
CA GLY A 79 -18.51 -11.50 7.12
C GLY A 79 -17.91 -12.89 6.86
N ARG A 80 -17.28 -13.50 7.87
CA ARG A 80 -16.87 -14.91 7.85
C ARG A 80 -18.15 -15.73 8.00
N GLY A 81 -18.97 -15.76 6.96
CA GLY A 81 -20.05 -16.73 6.78
C GLY A 81 -19.44 -18.09 6.46
N CYS A 82 -18.77 -18.69 7.45
CA CYS A 82 -18.44 -20.11 7.39
C CYS A 82 -19.75 -20.90 7.49
N TYR A 83 -20.02 -21.70 6.45
CA TYR A 83 -20.67 -23.01 6.48
C TYR A 83 -21.49 -23.36 7.73
N GLY A 84 -22.80 -23.50 7.53
CA GLY A 84 -23.73 -24.06 8.52
C GLY A 84 -24.98 -24.60 7.85
N SER A 85 -24.90 -25.85 7.40
CA SER A 85 -26.01 -26.75 7.07
C SER A 85 -27.24 -26.56 7.97
N SER A 86 -28.44 -26.50 7.37
CA SER A 86 -29.62 -27.23 7.85
C SER A 86 -30.70 -27.24 6.77
N ARG A 87 -30.79 -28.35 6.05
CA ARG A 87 -32.04 -28.82 5.42
C ARG A 87 -33.08 -29.00 6.53
N LYS A 88 -34.30 -28.48 6.32
CA LYS A 88 -35.58 -29.19 6.50
C LYS A 88 -36.75 -28.20 6.35
N ILE A 89 -37.55 -28.40 5.31
CA ILE A 89 -39.01 -28.33 5.39
C ILE A 89 -39.50 -29.59 4.69
#